data_AF-A0AAV8ASI3-F1
#
_entry.id   AF-A0AAV8ASI3-F1
#
_cell.length_a   1.000
_cell.length_b   1.000
_cell.length_c   1.000
_cell.angle_alpha   90.00
_cell.angle_beta   90.00
_cell.angle_gamma   90.00
#
_symmetry.space_group_name_H-M   'P 1'
#
loop_
_entity.id
_entity.type
_entity.pdbx_description
1 polymer ?
#
loop_
_entity_poly.entity_id
_entity_poly.type
_entity_poly.pdbx_seq_one_letter_code
_entity_poly.pdbx_strand_id
1 'polypeptide(L)'
;MQNRILLLGKKQMARSIYVSVSIMIYVLSQVSISNAYPIFAQKGYENPRETTGRIVCANCHLANKPVEIEVPQAVLPDTVFEAIVRIPYDMQLKQVLSNGKKGGLNVGAVLILPEGFELAPTDRISPELKER
;
A
#
# COMPACT_ATOMS: atom_id res chain seq x y z
N MET A 1 45.27 22.28 -36.39
CA MET A 1 43.94 22.82 -36.02
C MET A 1 42.87 21.72 -35.87
N GLN A 2 42.78 20.77 -36.81
CA GLN A 2 41.85 19.63 -36.81
C GLN A 2 41.75 18.82 -35.49
N ASN A 3 42.89 18.40 -34.92
CA ASN A 3 42.91 17.55 -33.71
C ASN A 3 42.37 18.24 -32.45
N ARG A 4 42.55 19.57 -32.31
CA ARG A 4 42.01 20.34 -31.18
C ARG A 4 40.49 20.45 -31.24
N ILE A 5 39.92 20.62 -32.44
CA ILE A 5 38.47 20.69 -32.65
C ILE A 5 37.83 19.32 -32.38
N LEU A 6 38.46 18.23 -32.81
CA LEU A 6 38.00 16.86 -32.54
C LEU A 6 38.02 16.52 -31.03
N LEU A 7 39.06 16.97 -30.32
CA LEU A 7 39.18 16.82 -28.86
C LEU A 7 38.15 17.66 -28.10
N LEU A 8 37.86 18.89 -28.55
CA LEU A 8 36.78 19.70 -27.99
C LEU A 8 35.41 19.06 -28.22
N GLY A 9 35.14 18.56 -29.43
CA GLY A 9 33.88 17.87 -29.76
C GLY A 9 33.65 16.61 -28.93
N LYS A 10 34.69 15.77 -28.74
CA LYS A 10 34.63 14.60 -27.85
C LYS A 10 34.39 14.98 -26.40
N LYS A 11 35.03 16.05 -25.89
CA LYS A 11 34.78 16.56 -24.54
C LYS A 11 33.36 17.09 -24.36
N GLN A 12 32.82 17.78 -25.36
CA GLN A 12 31.46 18.33 -25.31
C GLN A 12 30.40 17.24 -25.34
N MET A 13 30.61 16.19 -26.15
CA MET A 13 29.75 15.02 -26.22
C MET A 13 29.78 14.21 -24.92
N ALA A 14 30.97 13.96 -24.35
CA ALA A 14 31.11 13.30 -23.05
C ALA A 14 30.46 14.10 -21.91
N ARG A 15 30.55 15.43 -21.94
CA ARG A 15 29.91 16.32 -20.96
C ARG A 15 28.39 16.27 -21.07
N SER A 16 27.84 16.20 -22.28
CA SER A 16 26.39 16.05 -22.52
C SER A 16 25.87 14.70 -22.02
N ILE A 17 26.59 13.60 -22.29
CA ILE A 17 26.25 12.27 -21.77
C ILE A 17 26.31 12.24 -20.24
N TYR A 18 27.34 12.86 -19.65
CA TYR A 18 27.45 12.93 -18.19
C TYR A 18 26.27 13.66 -17.55
N VAL A 19 25.83 14.77 -18.15
CA VAL A 19 24.66 15.55 -17.69
C VAL A 19 23.37 14.74 -17.85
N SER A 20 23.16 14.05 -18.98
CA SER A 20 21.94 13.25 -19.17
C SER A 20 21.85 12.09 -18.19
N VAL A 21 22.97 11.40 -17.93
CA VAL A 21 23.04 10.28 -16.99
C VAL A 21 22.80 10.76 -15.55
N SER A 22 23.38 11.88 -15.15
CA SER A 22 23.17 12.44 -13.81
C SER A 22 21.73 12.91 -13.58
N ILE A 23 21.07 13.49 -14.60
CA ILE A 23 19.64 13.81 -14.54
C ILE A 23 18.80 12.53 -14.40
N MET A 24 19.10 11.48 -15.17
CA MET A 24 18.37 10.22 -15.10
C MET A 24 18.48 9.57 -13.72
N ILE A 25 19.67 9.56 -13.12
CA ILE A 25 19.90 9.06 -11.76
C ILE A 25 19.10 9.88 -10.74
N TYR A 26 19.08 11.21 -10.88
CA TYR A 26 18.32 12.09 -9.98
C TYR A 26 16.81 11.79 -10.02
N VAL A 27 16.23 11.59 -11.21
CA VAL A 27 14.82 11.22 -11.34
C VAL A 27 14.53 9.87 -10.71
N LEU A 28 15.40 8.88 -10.89
CA LEU A 28 15.24 7.55 -10.28
C LEU A 28 15.42 7.55 -8.75
N SER A 29 16.13 8.53 -8.19
CA SER A 29 16.31 8.68 -6.74
C SER A 29 15.14 9.34 -6.01
N GLN A 30 14.10 9.80 -6.73
CA GLN A 30 12.88 10.33 -6.13
C GLN A 30 12.05 9.17 -5.55
N VAL A 31 12.36 8.78 -4.33
CA VAL A 31 11.57 7.81 -3.58
C VAL A 31 10.27 8.50 -3.16
N SER A 32 9.18 8.21 -3.86
CA SER A 32 7.86 8.68 -3.45
C SER A 32 7.47 7.95 -2.16
N ILE A 33 7.27 8.70 -1.07
CA ILE A 33 6.77 8.13 0.18
C ILE A 33 5.29 7.79 -0.04
N SER A 34 4.99 6.51 -0.28
CA SER A 34 3.60 6.05 -0.33
C SER A 34 3.09 5.84 1.09
N ASN A 35 2.35 6.82 1.59
CA ASN A 35 1.45 6.59 2.70
C ASN A 35 0.23 5.88 2.12
N ALA A 36 -0.10 4.68 2.61
CA ALA A 36 -1.20 3.92 2.04
C ALA A 36 -2.15 3.50 3.17
N TYR A 37 -3.05 4.45 3.45
CA TYR A 37 -4.13 4.37 4.43
C TYR A 37 -5.47 4.18 3.71
N PRO A 38 -6.48 3.53 4.34
CA PRO A 38 -7.81 3.36 3.73
C PRO A 38 -8.45 4.66 3.21
N ILE A 39 -8.19 5.80 3.87
CA ILE A 39 -8.69 7.12 3.43
C ILE A 39 -8.25 7.52 2.03
N PHE A 40 -7.09 7.08 1.56
CA PHE A 40 -6.66 7.36 0.19
C PHE A 40 -7.37 6.51 -0.84
N ALA A 41 -7.75 5.27 -0.48
CA ALA A 41 -8.64 4.48 -1.32
C ALA A 41 -10.01 5.15 -1.43
N GLN A 42 -10.57 5.61 -0.31
CA GLN A 42 -11.87 6.30 -0.25
C GLN A 42 -11.90 7.60 -1.08
N LYS A 43 -10.79 8.35 -1.11
CA LYS A 43 -10.70 9.61 -1.88
C LYS A 43 -10.32 9.40 -3.33
N GLY A 44 -9.57 8.35 -3.64
CA GLY A 44 -9.00 8.12 -4.97
C GLY A 44 -9.85 7.24 -5.87
N TYR A 45 -10.79 6.48 -5.30
CA TYR A 45 -11.57 5.47 -6.01
C TYR A 45 -13.01 5.48 -5.53
N GLU A 46 -13.95 5.48 -6.47
CA GLU A 46 -15.39 5.36 -6.16
C GLU A 46 -15.73 3.99 -5.57
N ASN A 47 -15.11 2.93 -6.10
CA ASN A 47 -15.26 1.57 -5.60
C ASN A 47 -13.88 1.00 -5.18
N PRO A 48 -13.74 0.46 -3.95
CA PRO A 48 -12.48 -0.14 -3.51
C PRO A 48 -12.11 -1.45 -4.23
N ARG A 49 -13.01 -2.04 -5.02
CA ARG A 49 -12.81 -3.26 -5.80
C ARG A 49 -12.97 -2.98 -7.30
N GLU A 50 -11.92 -3.28 -8.06
CA GLU A 50 -11.93 -3.22 -9.52
C GLU A 50 -12.74 -4.38 -10.11
N THR A 51 -13.16 -4.28 -11.38
CA THR A 51 -13.91 -5.35 -12.10
C THR A 51 -13.16 -6.68 -12.16
N THR A 52 -11.83 -6.63 -12.10
CA THR A 52 -10.95 -7.82 -12.05
C THR A 52 -10.99 -8.54 -10.69
N GLY A 53 -11.59 -7.92 -9.67
CA GLY A 53 -11.54 -8.35 -8.28
C GLY A 53 -10.32 -7.82 -7.52
N ARG A 54 -9.40 -7.09 -8.17
CA ARG A 54 -8.27 -6.44 -7.51
C ARG A 54 -8.76 -5.34 -6.56
N ILE A 55 -8.18 -5.28 -5.36
CA ILE A 55 -8.43 -4.21 -4.40
C ILE A 55 -7.49 -3.03 -4.67
N VAL A 56 -8.03 -1.81 -4.70
CA VAL A 56 -7.30 -0.59 -5.09
C VAL A 56 -6.10 -0.26 -4.18
N CYS A 57 -6.06 -0.82 -2.96
CA CYS A 57 -4.89 -0.76 -2.08
C CYS A 57 -3.61 -1.25 -2.78
N ALA A 58 -3.73 -2.20 -3.71
CA ALA A 58 -2.62 -2.74 -4.49
C ALA A 58 -2.04 -1.76 -5.53
N ASN A 59 -2.64 -0.58 -5.74
CA ASN A 59 -2.08 0.46 -6.61
C ASN A 59 -1.00 1.28 -5.88
N CYS A 60 -0.92 1.19 -4.55
CA CYS A 60 0.12 1.80 -3.73
C CYS A 60 0.95 0.77 -2.94
N HIS A 61 0.32 -0.25 -2.36
CA HIS A 61 0.98 -1.35 -1.67
C HIS A 61 1.39 -2.44 -2.67
N LEU A 62 2.58 -2.29 -3.23
CA LEU A 62 3.05 -3.11 -4.37
C LEU A 62 3.50 -4.52 -3.96
N ALA A 63 3.88 -4.70 -2.70
CA ALA A 63 4.31 -5.99 -2.19
C ALA A 63 3.11 -6.87 -1.81
N ASN A 64 3.11 -8.13 -2.25
CA ASN A 64 2.09 -9.09 -1.86
C ASN A 64 2.46 -9.74 -0.52
N LYS A 65 1.51 -9.75 0.41
CA LYS A 65 1.54 -10.50 1.67
C LYS A 65 0.21 -11.22 1.86
N PRO A 66 0.22 -12.45 2.43
CA PRO A 66 -1.01 -13.17 2.69
C PRO A 66 -1.86 -12.44 3.72
N VAL A 67 -3.17 -12.55 3.55
CA VAL A 67 -4.18 -12.12 4.51
C VAL A 67 -5.18 -13.27 4.67
N GLU A 68 -5.73 -13.43 5.85
CA GLU A 68 -6.70 -14.47 6.16
C GLU A 68 -7.99 -13.84 6.69
N ILE A 69 -9.11 -14.45 6.36
CA ILE A 69 -10.42 -14.07 6.88
C ILE A 69 -11.13 -15.32 7.37
N GLU A 70 -11.59 -15.27 8.61
CA GLU A 70 -12.42 -16.30 9.22
C GLU A 70 -13.81 -15.72 9.45
N VAL A 71 -14.83 -16.41 8.94
CA VAL A 71 -16.25 -16.10 9.13
C VAL A 71 -17.00 -17.41 9.40
N PRO A 72 -18.16 -17.37 10.08
CA PRO A 72 -19.03 -18.53 10.18
C PRO A 72 -19.44 -19.04 8.80
N GLN A 73 -19.62 -20.35 8.68
CA GLN A 73 -20.06 -20.96 7.42
C GLN A 73 -21.46 -20.46 7.00
N ALA A 74 -22.33 -20.20 7.97
CA ALA A 74 -23.66 -19.65 7.77
C ALA A 74 -24.05 -18.77 8.96
N VAL A 75 -24.95 -17.82 8.72
CA VAL A 75 -25.50 -16.92 9.74
C VAL A 75 -27.02 -16.88 9.60
N LEU A 76 -27.71 -16.74 10.73
CA LEU A 76 -29.15 -16.50 10.73
C LEU A 76 -29.44 -15.02 10.39
N PRO A 77 -30.62 -14.70 9.86
CA PRO A 77 -31.05 -13.32 9.67
C PRO A 77 -30.99 -12.52 10.98
N ASP A 78 -30.68 -11.22 10.89
CA ASP A 78 -30.61 -10.28 12.03
C ASP A 78 -29.77 -10.82 13.22
N THR A 79 -28.65 -11.47 12.91
CA THR A 79 -27.74 -12.03 13.92
C THR A 79 -26.36 -11.40 13.81
N VAL A 80 -25.79 -11.02 14.96
CA VAL A 80 -24.41 -10.52 15.04
C VAL A 80 -23.44 -11.70 14.99
N PHE A 81 -22.40 -11.57 14.17
CA PHE A 81 -21.32 -12.55 14.07
C PHE A 81 -19.97 -11.84 13.93
N GLU A 82 -18.90 -12.60 14.12
CA GLU A 82 -17.52 -12.12 14.03
C GLU A 82 -16.92 -12.43 12.66
N ALA A 83 -16.25 -11.44 12.06
CA ALA A 83 -15.39 -11.61 10.91
C ALA A 83 -13.95 -11.30 11.33
N ILE A 84 -13.13 -12.33 11.53
CA ILE A 84 -11.76 -12.20 12.01
C ILE A 84 -10.84 -11.99 10.81
N VAL A 85 -10.17 -10.84 10.73
CA VAL A 85 -9.19 -10.55 9.69
C VAL A 85 -7.79 -10.66 10.27
N ARG A 86 -6.97 -11.59 9.75
CA ARG A 86 -5.56 -11.75 10.16
C ARG A 86 -4.63 -11.22 9.07
N ILE A 87 -3.66 -10.41 9.47
CA ILE A 87 -2.61 -9.87 8.59
C ILE A 87 -1.26 -10.29 9.17
N PRO A 88 -0.80 -11.52 8.89
CA PRO A 88 0.41 -12.04 9.49
C PRO A 88 1.65 -11.31 8.96
N TYR A 89 2.54 -10.94 9.88
CA TYR A 89 3.88 -10.46 9.57
C TYR A 89 4.85 -10.84 10.68
N ASP A 90 6.15 -10.83 10.36
CA ASP A 90 7.19 -11.07 11.35
C ASP A 90 7.36 -9.84 12.25
N MET A 91 6.91 -9.96 13.50
CA MET A 91 6.98 -8.92 14.53
C MET A 91 8.41 -8.53 14.91
N GLN A 92 9.41 -9.36 14.60
CA GLN A 92 10.83 -9.04 14.84
C GLN A 92 11.38 -8.09 13.77
N LEU A 93 10.75 -8.04 12.59
CA LEU A 93 11.15 -7.16 11.50
C LEU A 93 10.57 -5.76 11.70
N LYS A 94 11.40 -4.75 11.38
CA LYS A 94 11.04 -3.33 11.43
C LYS A 94 11.05 -2.76 10.02
N GLN A 95 10.09 -1.89 9.73
CA GLN A 95 10.06 -1.11 8.50
C GLN A 95 10.84 0.21 8.64
N VAL A 96 11.20 0.80 7.52
CA VAL A 96 11.74 2.17 7.46
C VAL A 96 10.56 3.15 7.49
N LEU A 97 10.56 4.07 8.46
CA LEU A 97 9.55 5.10 8.61
C LEU A 97 9.85 6.30 7.70
N SER A 98 8.90 7.24 7.59
CA SER A 98 9.03 8.47 6.80
C SER A 98 10.21 9.37 7.21
N ASN A 99 10.69 9.26 8.46
CA ASN A 99 11.86 9.96 8.97
C ASN A 99 13.19 9.19 8.76
N GLY A 100 13.16 8.07 8.04
CA GLY A 100 14.31 7.21 7.78
C GLY A 100 14.71 6.28 8.94
N LYS A 101 14.06 6.36 10.12
CA LYS A 101 14.33 5.46 11.25
C LYS A 101 13.60 4.14 11.09
N LYS A 102 14.06 3.09 11.78
CA LYS A 102 13.37 1.80 11.84
C LYS A 102 12.27 1.81 12.91
N GLY A 103 11.08 1.30 12.58
CA GLY A 103 9.93 1.21 13.48
C GLY A 103 9.03 0.01 13.18
N GLY A 104 7.99 -0.17 14.00
CA GLY A 104 6.99 -1.21 13.79
C GLY A 104 6.15 -0.98 12.53
N LEU A 105 5.46 -2.03 12.09
CA LEU A 105 4.48 -1.97 11.01
C LEU A 105 3.11 -1.61 11.56
N ASN A 106 2.36 -0.80 10.81
CA ASN A 106 0.94 -0.57 11.06
C ASN A 106 0.15 -1.42 10.06
N VAL A 107 -1.02 -1.89 10.47
CA VAL A 107 -1.93 -2.68 9.65
C VAL A 107 -3.23 -1.92 9.41
N GLY A 108 -3.91 -2.26 8.31
CA GLY A 108 -5.21 -1.73 7.96
C GLY A 108 -5.87 -2.64 6.94
N ALA A 109 -7.20 -2.63 6.88
CA ALA A 109 -7.98 -3.48 5.99
C ALA A 109 -9.17 -2.73 5.40
N VAL A 110 -9.69 -3.27 4.29
CA VAL A 110 -10.99 -2.91 3.72
C VAL A 110 -11.80 -4.20 3.65
N LEU A 111 -12.91 -4.28 4.37
CA LEU A 111 -13.82 -5.42 4.37
C LEU A 111 -15.05 -5.06 3.53
N ILE A 112 -15.27 -5.81 2.46
CA ILE A 112 -16.43 -5.63 1.58
C ILE A 112 -17.42 -6.75 1.90
N LEU A 113 -18.52 -6.40 2.56
CA LEU A 113 -19.57 -7.35 2.91
C LEU A 113 -20.65 -7.40 1.81
N PRO A 114 -21.44 -8.48 1.74
CA PRO A 114 -22.62 -8.52 0.90
C PRO A 114 -23.62 -7.40 1.26
N GLU A 115 -24.50 -7.07 0.33
CA GLU A 115 -25.56 -6.09 0.56
C GLU A 115 -26.45 -6.48 1.76
N GLY A 116 -26.80 -5.50 2.59
CA GLY A 116 -27.59 -5.69 3.81
C GLY A 116 -26.77 -6.10 5.05
N PHE A 117 -25.49 -6.42 4.90
CA PHE A 117 -24.59 -6.63 6.02
C PHE A 117 -23.90 -5.32 6.41
N GLU A 118 -23.87 -5.02 7.70
CA GLU A 118 -23.27 -3.82 8.25
C GLU A 118 -22.54 -4.10 9.57
N LEU A 119 -21.79 -3.11 10.04
CA LEU A 119 -21.18 -3.21 11.36
C LEU A 119 -22.28 -3.24 12.42
N ALA A 120 -22.26 -4.26 13.27
CA ALA A 120 -23.23 -4.40 14.34
C ALA A 120 -23.28 -3.13 15.21
N PRO A 121 -24.47 -2.59 15.51
CA PRO A 121 -24.59 -1.44 16.38
C PRO A 121 -24.15 -1.81 17.80
N THR A 122 -23.61 -0.83 18.53
CA THR A 122 -22.86 -1.06 19.78
C THR A 122 -23.69 -1.69 20.90
N ASP A 123 -25.01 -1.58 20.85
CA ASP A 123 -25.99 -2.17 21.77
C ASP A 123 -26.25 -3.66 21.49
N ARG A 124 -26.04 -4.13 20.26
CA ARG A 124 -26.21 -5.54 19.85
C ARG A 124 -24.96 -6.39 20.05
N ILE A 125 -23.81 -5.78 20.34
CA ILE A 125 -22.55 -6.49 20.59
C ILE A 125 -22.49 -6.96 22.04
N SER A 126 -22.38 -8.27 22.26
CA SER A 126 -22.25 -8.86 23.60
C SER A 126 -20.97 -8.38 24.30
N PRO A 127 -20.91 -8.38 25.65
CA PRO A 127 -19.69 -8.01 26.37
C PRO A 127 -18.48 -8.85 25.96
N GLU A 128 -18.68 -10.15 25.73
CA GLU A 128 -17.62 -11.05 25.27
C GLU A 128 -17.04 -10.63 23.92
N LEU A 129 -17.89 -10.19 22.97
CA LEU A 129 -17.45 -9.72 21.65
C LEU A 129 -16.81 -8.33 21.70
N LYS A 130 -17.04 -7.53 22.74
CA LYS A 130 -16.41 -6.20 22.90
C LYS A 130 -14.99 -6.27 23.46
N GLU A 131 -14.67 -7.31 24.22
CA GLU A 131 -13.36 -7.49 24.84
C GLU A 131 -12.31 -8.10 23.91
N ARG A 132 -12.72 -8.58 22.73
CA ARG A 132 -11.85 -9.13 21.68
C ARG A 132 -11.43 -8.06 20.69
#